data_AF-A0A9P7K702-F1
#
_entry.id   AF-A0A9P7K702-F1
#
_cell.length_a   1.000
_cell.length_b   1.000
_cell.length_c   1.000
_cell.angle_alpha   90.00
_cell.angle_beta   90.00
_cell.angle_gamma   90.00
#
_symmetry.space_group_name_H-M   'P 1'
#
loop_
_entity.id
_entity.type
_entity.pdbx_description
1 polymer ?
#
loop_
_entity_poly.entity_id
_entity_poly.type
_entity_poly.pdbx_seq_one_letter_code
_entity_poly.pdbx_strand_id
1 'polypeptide(L)'
;MMKSLFAVIYLLAVGRVVLAQIPAICGSQAKGALCPGNQCCSQFGYCGTTKEFCLTSLRCQSRCINDGPPPKKPGDIPVIDESKLFRPPAGTFNSKKLIGYFSNWAQYPFVFMAENNSVVPHEFNDEELSLRMNKWIHRLNPSCTTAFSVGGWSMNDGPSKYTGGVDYTPFFSKMAETAATRSTFIQSCIKWARRLEFDGIDIDWEFIGDPTRGGKAADKANFSALVKEMRAAVQAEAASSGKKPLLITMAAPAGPQDFKNIDAKVISDNVDWINIMTYE
;
A
#
# COMPACT_ATOMS: atom_id res chain seq x y z
N MET A 1 70.49 -45.32 33.37
CA MET A 1 69.51 -45.79 34.38
C MET A 1 68.56 -44.62 34.66
N MET A 2 67.40 -44.55 34.01
CA MET A 2 66.08 -45.05 34.50
C MET A 2 65.67 -44.27 35.78
N LYS A 3 64.60 -43.46 35.80
CA LYS A 3 63.17 -43.85 35.77
C LYS A 3 62.28 -42.61 35.52
N SER A 4 61.34 -42.68 34.57
CA SER A 4 59.87 -42.73 34.75
C SER A 4 59.23 -41.39 35.18
N LEU A 5 58.61 -40.60 34.30
CA LEU A 5 57.28 -40.77 33.65
C LEU A 5 56.13 -40.85 34.68
N PHE A 6 55.33 -39.79 34.81
CA PHE A 6 53.85 -39.77 34.83
C PHE A 6 53.36 -38.31 34.97
N ALA A 7 53.03 -37.70 33.83
CA ALA A 7 52.34 -36.42 33.77
C ALA A 7 50.84 -36.64 33.99
N VAL A 8 50.26 -35.89 34.91
CA VAL A 8 48.81 -35.83 35.16
C VAL A 8 48.14 -35.12 33.98
N ILE A 9 47.49 -35.89 33.11
CA ILE A 9 46.64 -35.35 32.04
C ILE A 9 45.31 -34.98 32.67
N TYR A 10 45.11 -33.68 32.92
CA TYR A 10 43.80 -33.12 33.21
C TYR A 10 43.09 -32.93 31.87
N LEU A 11 42.18 -33.84 31.53
CA LEU A 11 41.30 -33.74 30.37
C LEU A 11 40.26 -32.63 30.63
N LEU A 12 40.60 -31.39 30.30
CA LEU A 12 39.61 -30.33 30.11
C LEU A 12 38.87 -30.62 28.80
N ALA A 13 37.81 -31.41 28.89
CA ALA A 13 36.80 -31.46 27.86
C ALA A 13 36.18 -30.06 27.75
N VAL A 14 36.65 -29.26 26.79
CA VAL A 14 35.96 -28.05 26.35
C VAL A 14 34.73 -28.53 25.60
N GLY A 15 33.68 -28.84 26.35
CA GLY A 15 32.34 -28.93 25.80
C GLY A 15 32.05 -27.59 25.14
N ARG A 16 31.93 -27.58 23.82
CA ARG A 16 31.21 -26.50 23.14
C ARG A 16 29.80 -26.56 23.67
N VAL A 17 29.53 -25.79 24.72
CA VAL A 17 28.17 -25.37 25.04
C VAL A 17 27.75 -24.55 23.82
N VAL A 18 27.06 -25.20 22.88
CA VAL A 18 26.18 -24.49 21.98
C VAL A 18 25.13 -23.90 22.91
N LEU A 19 25.34 -22.65 23.34
CA LEU A 19 24.28 -21.83 23.89
C LEU A 19 23.24 -21.79 22.76
N ALA A 20 22.24 -22.65 22.83
CA ALA A 20 21.00 -22.44 22.11
C ALA A 20 20.56 -21.05 22.53
N GLN A 21 20.74 -20.05 21.65
CA GLN A 21 20.19 -18.74 21.87
C GLN A 21 18.71 -18.96 22.14
N ILE A 22 18.28 -18.69 23.38
CA ILE A 22 16.87 -18.63 23.71
C ILE A 22 16.28 -17.71 22.64
N PRO A 23 15.30 -18.18 21.84
CA PRO A 23 14.72 -17.33 20.82
C PRO A 23 14.26 -16.06 21.52
N ALA A 24 14.85 -14.92 21.14
CA ALA A 24 14.59 -13.66 21.80
C ALA A 24 13.07 -13.40 21.69
N ILE A 25 12.42 -13.25 22.83
CA ILE A 25 10.98 -12.96 22.88
C ILE A 25 10.82 -11.47 22.63
N CYS A 26 9.86 -11.11 21.78
CA CYS A 26 9.63 -9.74 21.33
C CYS A 26 8.14 -9.42 21.30
N GLY A 27 7.81 -8.17 20.97
CA GLY A 27 6.45 -7.73 20.72
C GLY A 27 5.59 -7.77 21.99
N SER A 28 4.28 -7.97 21.82
CA SER A 28 3.30 -7.98 22.90
C SER A 28 3.61 -9.03 23.97
N GLN A 29 4.20 -10.16 23.57
CA GLN A 29 4.66 -11.24 24.46
C GLN A 29 5.83 -10.81 25.35
N ALA A 30 6.52 -9.71 25.01
CA ALA A 30 7.62 -9.13 25.77
C ALA A 30 7.45 -7.62 26.02
N LYS A 31 6.21 -7.16 26.31
CA LYS A 31 5.91 -5.74 26.63
C LYS A 31 6.40 -4.73 25.59
N GLY A 32 6.38 -5.11 24.31
CA GLY A 32 6.84 -4.29 23.20
C GLY A 32 8.35 -4.34 22.94
N ALA A 33 9.10 -5.27 23.54
CA ALA A 33 10.53 -5.41 23.29
C ALA A 33 10.82 -5.67 21.80
N LEU A 34 11.82 -4.95 21.27
CA LEU A 34 12.31 -5.16 19.91
C LEU A 34 13.32 -6.31 19.86
N CYS A 35 13.38 -6.96 18.71
CA CYS A 35 14.39 -7.97 18.46
C CYS A 35 15.82 -7.39 18.39
N PRO A 36 16.85 -8.13 18.80
CA PRO A 36 18.24 -7.74 18.59
C PRO A 36 18.59 -7.77 17.08
N GLY A 37 19.64 -7.03 16.68
CA GLY A 37 20.22 -7.14 15.34
C GLY A 37 19.29 -6.78 14.18
N ASN A 38 18.37 -5.83 14.36
CA ASN A 38 17.41 -5.42 13.31
C ASN A 38 16.49 -6.53 12.78
N GLN A 39 16.33 -7.62 13.53
CA GLN A 39 15.40 -8.69 13.18
C GLN A 39 13.93 -8.26 13.35
N CYS A 40 13.05 -8.95 12.63
CA CYS A 40 11.61 -8.78 12.72
C CYS A 40 11.04 -9.54 13.91
N CYS A 41 9.92 -9.05 14.45
CA CYS A 41 9.16 -9.77 15.47
C CYS A 41 7.94 -10.44 14.86
N SER A 42 7.88 -11.78 14.89
CA SER A 42 6.73 -12.54 14.37
C SER A 42 5.46 -12.31 15.19
N GLN A 43 4.30 -12.71 14.66
CA GLN A 43 3.02 -12.68 15.38
C GLN A 43 3.03 -13.44 16.71
N PHE A 44 3.92 -14.42 16.85
CA PHE A 44 4.04 -15.28 18.03
C PHE A 44 5.04 -14.74 19.07
N GLY A 45 5.68 -13.59 18.79
CA GLY A 45 6.63 -12.97 19.71
C GLY A 45 8.03 -13.56 19.64
N TYR A 46 8.42 -14.09 18.48
CA TYR A 46 9.78 -14.60 18.25
C TYR A 46 10.52 -13.75 17.23
N CYS A 47 11.83 -13.59 17.44
CA CYS A 47 12.72 -12.87 16.54
C CYS A 47 13.24 -13.72 15.37
N GLY A 48 13.28 -13.13 14.17
CA GLY A 48 13.81 -13.77 12.98
C GLY A 48 13.87 -12.84 11.77
N THR A 49 14.46 -13.33 10.68
CA THR A 49 14.68 -12.55 9.44
C THR A 49 13.96 -13.15 8.23
N THR A 50 13.26 -14.28 8.40
CA THR A 50 12.53 -14.92 7.30
C THR A 50 11.15 -14.30 7.14
N LYS A 51 10.49 -14.61 6.02
CA LYS A 51 9.17 -14.06 5.68
C LYS A 51 8.12 -14.32 6.77
N GLU A 52 8.18 -15.48 7.42
CA GLU A 52 7.27 -15.89 8.50
C GLU A 52 7.34 -14.97 9.73
N PHE A 53 8.45 -14.25 9.88
CA PHE A 53 8.69 -13.30 10.95
C PHE A 53 8.44 -11.86 10.52
N CYS A 54 8.72 -11.56 9.26
CA CYS A 54 8.79 -10.19 8.77
C CYS A 54 7.54 -9.72 8.03
N LEU A 55 6.77 -10.58 7.38
CA LEU A 55 5.66 -10.12 6.55
C LEU A 55 4.52 -9.53 7.39
N THR A 56 4.02 -8.37 6.97
CA THR A 56 2.84 -7.72 7.56
C THR A 56 1.62 -8.60 7.38
N SER A 57 1.51 -9.27 6.24
CA SER A 57 0.47 -10.26 5.95
C SER A 57 0.49 -11.47 6.90
N LEU A 58 1.63 -11.75 7.54
CA LEU A 58 1.80 -12.78 8.56
C LEU A 58 1.77 -12.22 9.99
N ARG A 59 1.22 -11.01 10.16
CA ARG A 59 0.99 -10.32 11.44
C ARG A 59 2.28 -10.07 12.22
N CYS A 60 3.35 -9.71 11.51
CA CYS A 60 4.55 -9.19 12.14
C CYS A 60 4.22 -8.02 13.09
N GLN A 61 4.92 -7.96 14.23
CA GLN A 61 4.67 -6.99 15.31
C GLN A 61 5.63 -5.79 15.29
N SER A 62 6.82 -5.91 14.71
CA SER A 62 7.80 -4.82 14.63
C SER A 62 8.88 -5.10 13.59
N ARG A 63 9.37 -4.03 12.92
CA ARG A 63 10.36 -4.11 11.82
C ARG A 63 9.87 -5.00 10.68
N CYS A 64 8.61 -4.82 10.34
CA CYS A 64 7.92 -5.63 9.37
C CYS A 64 8.25 -5.18 7.94
N ILE A 65 8.23 -6.15 7.04
CA ILE A 65 8.20 -5.93 5.61
C ILE A 65 6.74 -5.75 5.23
N ASN A 66 6.38 -4.59 4.68
CA ASN A 66 5.02 -4.40 4.19
C ASN A 66 4.79 -5.12 2.86
N ASP A 67 3.93 -6.14 2.88
CA ASP A 67 3.44 -6.89 1.72
C ASP A 67 1.92 -6.86 1.62
N GLY A 68 1.25 -5.99 2.39
CA GLY A 68 -0.20 -5.90 2.50
C GLY A 68 -0.77 -6.56 3.75
N PRO A 69 -2.07 -6.36 4.03
CA PRO A 69 -2.75 -6.94 5.17
C PRO A 69 -2.83 -8.48 5.03
N PRO A 70 -3.08 -9.21 6.13
CA PRO A 70 -3.19 -10.65 6.10
C PRO A 70 -4.16 -11.14 5.04
N PRO A 71 -3.78 -12.13 4.21
CA PRO A 71 -4.66 -12.66 3.19
C PRO A 71 -5.91 -13.21 3.86
N LYS A 72 -7.05 -13.05 3.19
CA LYS A 72 -8.24 -13.84 3.53
C LYS A 72 -7.92 -15.33 3.39
N LYS A 73 -8.73 -16.18 4.03
CA LYS A 73 -8.52 -17.62 3.93
C LYS A 73 -8.67 -18.06 2.45
N PRO A 74 -7.98 -19.12 1.99
CA PRO A 74 -8.06 -19.54 0.59
C PRO A 74 -9.50 -19.78 0.15
N GLY A 75 -9.95 -19.07 -0.89
CA GLY A 75 -11.34 -19.11 -1.41
C GLY A 75 -12.12 -17.79 -1.36
N ASP A 76 -11.56 -16.73 -0.78
CA ASP A 76 -12.34 -15.57 -0.29
C ASP A 76 -12.26 -14.27 -1.13
N ILE A 77 -12.32 -14.35 -2.47
CA ILE A 77 -13.10 -13.30 -3.18
C ILE A 77 -14.44 -13.96 -3.50
N PRO A 78 -15.47 -13.75 -2.67
CA PRO A 78 -16.79 -14.29 -2.97
C PRO A 78 -17.20 -13.80 -4.37
N VAL A 79 -17.70 -14.70 -5.20
CA VAL A 79 -18.56 -14.28 -6.30
C VAL A 79 -19.70 -13.52 -5.64
N ILE A 80 -19.72 -12.21 -5.81
CA ILE A 80 -20.73 -11.36 -5.19
C ILE A 80 -22.05 -11.75 -5.84
N ASP A 81 -22.95 -12.35 -5.06
CA ASP A 81 -24.31 -12.59 -5.47
C ASP A 81 -25.04 -11.24 -5.51
N GLU A 82 -25.03 -10.60 -6.68
CA GLU A 82 -25.59 -9.28 -6.88
C GLU A 82 -27.13 -9.25 -6.79
N SER A 83 -27.80 -10.41 -6.63
CA SER A 83 -29.22 -10.48 -6.28
C SER A 83 -29.48 -10.02 -4.84
N LYS A 84 -28.47 -10.14 -3.97
CA LYS A 84 -28.52 -9.76 -2.54
C LYS A 84 -28.13 -8.31 -2.28
N LEU A 85 -27.64 -7.59 -3.29
CA LEU A 85 -27.37 -6.15 -3.17
C LEU A 85 -28.70 -5.41 -2.99
N PHE A 86 -28.78 -4.52 -2.00
CA PHE A 86 -29.98 -3.71 -1.76
C PHE A 86 -30.37 -2.94 -3.03
N ARG A 87 -31.62 -3.10 -3.44
CA ARG A 87 -32.24 -2.34 -4.52
C ARG A 87 -33.45 -1.60 -3.95
N PRO A 88 -33.51 -0.26 -4.08
CA PRO A 88 -34.73 0.45 -3.76
C PRO A 88 -35.85 -0.02 -4.70
N PRO A 89 -37.12 -0.15 -4.23
CA PRO A 89 -38.26 -0.45 -5.08
C PRO A 89 -38.36 0.45 -6.32
N ALA A 90 -38.90 -0.08 -7.42
CA ALA A 90 -39.15 0.72 -8.61
C ALA A 90 -40.02 1.94 -8.26
N GLY A 91 -39.59 3.13 -8.68
CA GLY A 91 -40.28 4.38 -8.39
C GLY A 91 -40.07 4.98 -6.99
N THR A 92 -39.16 4.41 -6.18
CA THR A 92 -38.77 4.98 -4.86
C THR A 92 -38.40 6.46 -4.92
N PHE A 93 -37.91 6.92 -6.07
CA PHE A 93 -37.47 8.30 -6.29
C PHE A 93 -38.43 9.11 -7.19
N ASN A 94 -39.62 8.60 -7.52
CA ASN A 94 -40.55 9.29 -8.43
C ASN A 94 -41.10 10.61 -7.88
N SER A 95 -41.17 10.74 -6.54
CA SER A 95 -41.64 11.95 -5.83
C SER A 95 -40.57 12.56 -4.93
N LYS A 96 -39.34 12.02 -4.96
CA LYS A 96 -38.20 12.47 -4.15
C LYS A 96 -37.08 12.88 -5.09
N LYS A 97 -36.42 14.01 -4.84
CA LYS A 97 -35.10 14.23 -5.45
C LYS A 97 -34.11 13.36 -4.68
N LEU A 98 -33.60 12.29 -5.32
CA LEU A 98 -32.43 11.60 -4.80
C LEU A 98 -31.25 12.58 -4.84
N ILE A 99 -30.84 13.08 -3.68
CA ILE A 99 -29.55 13.76 -3.51
C ILE A 99 -28.60 12.71 -2.96
N GLY A 100 -28.07 11.87 -3.85
CA GLY A 100 -26.85 11.13 -3.59
C GLY A 100 -25.70 12.03 -4.02
N TYR A 101 -24.81 12.42 -3.10
CA TYR A 101 -23.62 13.18 -3.48
C TYR A 101 -22.58 12.21 -4.05
N PHE A 102 -22.72 11.91 -5.33
CA PHE A 102 -21.63 11.47 -6.21
C PHE A 102 -21.88 12.25 -7.49
N SER A 103 -21.19 13.39 -7.68
CA SER A 103 -21.48 14.35 -8.77
C SER A 103 -21.41 13.76 -10.18
N ASN A 104 -20.85 12.54 -10.29
CA ASN A 104 -20.59 11.68 -11.45
C ASN A 104 -19.45 10.70 -11.12
N TRP A 105 -18.79 10.87 -9.96
CA TRP A 105 -17.65 10.08 -9.53
C TRP A 105 -17.79 9.57 -8.09
N ALA A 106 -17.15 8.45 -7.78
CA ALA A 106 -16.94 7.98 -6.42
C ALA A 106 -15.49 7.52 -6.24
N GLN A 107 -14.87 7.91 -5.12
CA GLN A 107 -13.50 7.57 -4.78
C GLN A 107 -13.49 6.60 -3.60
N TYR A 108 -12.68 5.54 -3.67
CA TYR A 108 -12.40 4.65 -2.55
C TYR A 108 -11.07 5.04 -1.87
N PRO A 109 -11.11 5.81 -0.77
CA PRO A 109 -9.96 6.10 0.07
C PRO A 109 -9.81 5.02 1.16
N PHE A 110 -8.70 4.30 1.29
CA PHE A 110 -7.45 4.34 0.50
C PHE A 110 -6.93 2.94 0.22
N VAL A 111 -6.18 2.82 -0.87
CA VAL A 111 -5.30 1.69 -1.18
C VAL A 111 -3.88 2.10 -0.80
N PHE A 112 -3.10 1.16 -0.27
CA PHE A 112 -1.74 1.40 0.22
C PHE A 112 -0.71 0.83 -0.75
N MET A 113 0.58 0.97 -0.44
CA MET A 113 1.70 0.47 -1.21
C MET A 113 2.59 -0.42 -0.34
N ALA A 114 3.05 -1.52 -0.90
CA ALA A 114 4.03 -2.42 -0.29
C ALA A 114 5.47 -1.98 -0.59
N GLU A 115 6.45 -2.53 0.13
CA GLU A 115 7.87 -2.19 -0.03
C GLU A 115 8.46 -2.53 -1.41
N ASN A 116 7.80 -3.44 -2.12
CA ASN A 116 8.12 -3.79 -3.50
C ASN A 116 7.54 -2.79 -4.52
N ASN A 117 6.93 -1.69 -4.07
CA ASN A 117 6.28 -0.63 -4.84
C ASN A 117 4.94 -1.03 -5.50
N SER A 118 4.36 -2.19 -5.17
CA SER A 118 3.03 -2.55 -5.66
C SER A 118 1.93 -2.03 -4.75
N VAL A 119 0.77 -1.68 -5.30
CA VAL A 119 -0.42 -1.40 -4.49
C VAL A 119 -0.91 -2.65 -3.75
N VAL A 120 -1.36 -2.44 -2.52
CA VAL A 120 -1.91 -3.45 -1.61
C VAL A 120 -3.15 -2.90 -0.92
N PRO A 121 -4.10 -3.74 -0.50
CA PRO A 121 -5.22 -3.27 0.31
C PRO A 121 -4.72 -2.57 1.58
N HIS A 122 -5.48 -1.63 2.13
CA HIS A 122 -5.21 -1.15 3.48
C HIS A 122 -5.69 -2.19 4.49
N GLU A 123 -6.89 -2.73 4.31
CA GLU A 123 -7.52 -3.72 5.15
C GLU A 123 -7.82 -5.02 4.40
N PHE A 124 -7.88 -6.14 5.11
CA PHE A 124 -8.03 -7.47 4.51
C PHE A 124 -9.31 -7.66 3.67
N ASN A 125 -10.33 -6.81 3.87
CA ASN A 125 -11.63 -6.86 3.22
C ASN A 125 -11.80 -5.81 2.11
N ASP A 126 -10.85 -4.91 1.89
CA ASP A 126 -10.97 -3.81 0.92
C ASP A 126 -11.23 -4.29 -0.50
N GLU A 127 -10.61 -5.39 -0.91
CA GLU A 127 -10.78 -5.92 -2.27
C GLU A 127 -12.24 -6.34 -2.53
N GLU A 128 -12.87 -6.99 -1.55
CA GLU A 128 -14.28 -7.39 -1.67
C GLU A 128 -15.19 -6.18 -1.59
N LEU A 129 -14.93 -5.26 -0.66
CA LEU A 129 -15.74 -4.05 -0.49
C LEU A 129 -15.67 -3.16 -1.74
N SER A 130 -14.48 -3.00 -2.31
CA SER A 130 -14.25 -2.26 -3.56
C SER A 130 -15.04 -2.87 -4.71
N LEU A 131 -14.93 -4.18 -4.92
CA LEU A 131 -15.66 -4.85 -6.01
C LEU A 131 -17.18 -4.78 -5.81
N ARG A 132 -17.67 -4.94 -4.57
CA ARG A 132 -19.10 -4.80 -4.22
C ARG A 132 -19.59 -3.38 -4.49
N MET A 133 -18.81 -2.39 -4.08
CA MET A 133 -19.12 -0.98 -4.29
C MET A 133 -19.23 -0.66 -5.78
N ASN A 134 -18.20 -1.01 -6.57
CA ASN A 134 -18.17 -0.74 -8.01
C ASN A 134 -19.36 -1.40 -8.73
N LYS A 135 -19.59 -2.69 -8.49
CA LYS A 135 -20.76 -3.40 -9.04
C LYS A 135 -22.08 -2.73 -8.68
N TRP A 136 -22.24 -2.29 -7.43
CA TRP A 136 -23.46 -1.63 -6.99
C TRP A 136 -23.65 -0.27 -7.66
N ILE A 137 -22.60 0.57 -7.71
CA ILE A 137 -22.63 1.90 -8.33
C ILE A 137 -22.93 1.79 -9.83
N HIS A 138 -22.19 0.97 -10.57
CA HIS A 138 -22.35 0.86 -12.03
C HIS A 138 -23.70 0.25 -12.43
N ARG A 139 -24.30 -0.60 -11.59
CA ARG A 139 -25.67 -1.11 -11.81
C ARG A 139 -26.74 -0.04 -11.62
N LEU A 140 -26.57 0.83 -10.61
CA LEU A 140 -27.50 1.91 -10.33
C LEU A 140 -27.40 3.02 -11.37
N ASN A 141 -26.16 3.35 -11.78
CA ASN A 141 -25.88 4.36 -12.78
C ASN A 141 -24.64 3.96 -13.60
N PRO A 142 -24.82 3.36 -14.79
CA PRO A 142 -23.72 2.98 -15.67
C PRO A 142 -22.89 4.16 -16.21
N SER A 143 -23.36 5.40 -16.04
CA SER A 143 -22.62 6.61 -16.41
C SER A 143 -21.75 7.14 -15.27
N CYS A 144 -21.85 6.59 -14.06
CA CYS A 144 -20.98 6.94 -12.95
C CYS A 144 -19.60 6.30 -13.14
N THR A 145 -18.57 7.01 -12.69
CA THR A 145 -17.18 6.57 -12.74
C THR A 145 -16.67 6.31 -11.32
N THR A 146 -15.88 5.26 -11.12
CA THR A 146 -15.23 5.03 -9.82
C THR A 146 -13.71 5.01 -9.93
N ALA A 147 -13.03 5.55 -8.91
CA ALA A 147 -11.59 5.47 -8.77
C ALA A 147 -11.21 5.00 -7.37
N PHE A 148 -10.00 4.45 -7.21
CA PHE A 148 -9.39 4.27 -5.90
C PHE A 148 -8.26 5.27 -5.74
N SER A 149 -8.03 5.72 -4.51
CA SER A 149 -6.88 6.55 -4.18
C SER A 149 -5.77 5.73 -3.59
N VAL A 150 -4.56 5.92 -4.09
CA VAL A 150 -3.36 5.44 -3.42
C VAL A 150 -2.68 6.59 -2.70
N GLY A 151 -2.56 6.46 -1.38
CA GLY A 151 -1.93 7.46 -0.55
C GLY A 151 -2.78 7.95 0.62
N GLY A 152 -2.89 9.29 0.71
CA GLY A 152 -3.46 10.02 1.83
C GLY A 152 -2.47 10.18 2.98
N TRP A 153 -2.82 11.03 3.94
CA TRP A 153 -1.94 11.45 5.04
C TRP A 153 -1.15 10.31 5.71
N SER A 154 -1.82 9.23 6.13
CA SER A 154 -1.21 8.10 6.84
C SER A 154 -0.16 7.33 6.02
N MET A 155 -0.22 7.40 4.69
CA MET A 155 0.72 6.76 3.78
C MET A 155 2.04 7.55 3.63
N ASN A 156 2.16 8.65 4.37
CA ASN A 156 3.35 9.46 4.50
C ASN A 156 3.78 9.64 5.97
N ASP A 157 3.20 8.85 6.88
CA ASP A 157 3.51 8.85 8.30
C ASP A 157 4.51 7.75 8.67
N GLY A 158 5.24 8.00 9.76
CA GLY A 158 6.10 7.00 10.37
C GLY A 158 5.32 5.91 11.14
N PRO A 159 6.03 4.98 11.80
CA PRO A 159 5.41 3.91 12.57
C PRO A 159 4.44 4.42 13.63
N SER A 160 3.16 4.06 13.51
CA SER A 160 2.11 4.38 14.46
C SER A 160 1.03 3.31 14.49
N LYS A 161 0.05 3.45 15.39
CA LYS A 161 -1.14 2.58 15.38
C LYS A 161 -1.97 2.72 14.11
N TYR A 162 -1.87 3.85 13.40
CA TYR A 162 -2.61 4.11 12.16
C TYR A 162 -1.89 3.52 10.93
N THR A 163 -0.57 3.31 11.01
CA THR A 163 0.23 2.70 9.95
C THR A 163 0.50 1.21 10.17
N GLY A 164 -0.09 0.61 11.21
CA GLY A 164 0.19 -0.78 11.59
C GLY A 164 1.65 -1.00 12.01
N GLY A 165 2.35 0.05 12.45
CA GLY A 165 3.77 0.01 12.80
C GLY A 165 4.74 0.04 11.61
N VAL A 166 4.24 0.23 10.38
CA VAL A 166 5.05 0.44 9.19
C VAL A 166 5.49 1.90 9.09
N ASP A 167 6.73 2.12 8.66
CA ASP A 167 7.22 3.46 8.31
C ASP A 167 6.92 3.73 6.83
N TYR A 168 5.85 4.46 6.54
CA TYR A 168 5.47 4.76 5.16
C TYR A 168 6.17 5.99 4.59
N THR A 169 6.88 6.77 5.41
CA THR A 169 7.54 8.02 4.99
C THR A 169 8.38 7.89 3.71
N PRO A 170 9.16 6.82 3.45
CA PRO A 170 9.97 6.76 2.23
C PRO A 170 9.23 6.23 0.99
N PHE A 171 8.00 5.73 1.12
CA PHE A 171 7.39 4.84 0.11
C PHE A 171 7.18 5.55 -1.22
N PHE A 172 6.55 6.72 -1.22
CA PHE A 172 6.30 7.47 -2.45
C PHE A 172 7.59 7.94 -3.13
N SER A 173 8.53 8.53 -2.38
CA SER A 173 9.80 9.00 -2.94
C SER A 173 10.61 7.84 -3.54
N LYS A 174 10.70 6.70 -2.84
CA LYS A 174 11.38 5.49 -3.33
C LYS A 174 10.70 4.90 -4.57
N MET A 175 9.37 4.84 -4.58
CA MET A 175 8.61 4.35 -5.73
C MET A 175 8.84 5.22 -6.97
N ALA A 176 8.84 6.54 -6.81
CA ALA A 176 9.00 7.47 -7.92
C ALA A 176 10.44 7.53 -8.47
N GLU A 177 11.44 7.12 -7.69
CA GLU A 177 12.87 7.37 -7.94
C GLU A 177 13.40 6.81 -9.27
N THR A 178 12.97 5.61 -9.68
CA THR A 178 13.50 4.94 -10.88
C THR A 178 12.39 4.50 -11.84
N ALA A 179 12.71 4.39 -13.14
CA ALA A 179 11.75 3.88 -14.12
C ALA A 179 11.25 2.45 -13.77
N ALA A 180 12.11 1.62 -13.17
CA ALA A 180 11.74 0.26 -12.77
C ALA A 180 10.74 0.23 -11.60
N THR A 181 10.95 1.07 -10.59
CA THR A 181 10.05 1.18 -9.43
C THR A 181 8.71 1.80 -9.82
N ARG A 182 8.73 2.85 -10.65
CA ARG A 182 7.53 3.46 -11.24
C ARG A 182 6.73 2.46 -12.08
N SER A 183 7.42 1.70 -12.93
CA SER A 183 6.77 0.66 -13.76
C SER A 183 6.07 -0.38 -12.89
N THR A 184 6.74 -0.89 -11.85
CA THR A 184 6.13 -1.85 -10.90
C THR A 184 4.85 -1.29 -10.29
N PHE A 185 4.89 -0.05 -9.81
CA PHE A 185 3.74 0.64 -9.24
C PHE A 185 2.61 0.80 -10.26
N ILE A 186 2.89 1.39 -11.43
CA ILE A 186 1.91 1.63 -12.50
C ILE A 186 1.20 0.33 -12.90
N GLN A 187 1.97 -0.74 -13.15
CA GLN A 187 1.40 -2.04 -13.55
C GLN A 187 0.53 -2.63 -12.43
N SER A 188 0.92 -2.46 -11.17
CA SER A 188 0.11 -2.90 -10.04
C SER A 188 -1.20 -2.11 -9.92
N CYS A 189 -1.18 -0.79 -10.11
CA CYS A 189 -2.39 0.06 -10.12
C CYS A 189 -3.37 -0.35 -11.23
N ILE A 190 -2.87 -0.56 -12.46
CA ILE A 190 -3.69 -1.00 -13.59
C ILE A 190 -4.32 -2.36 -13.29
N LYS A 191 -3.53 -3.32 -12.78
CA LYS A 191 -4.04 -4.64 -12.39
C LYS A 191 -5.10 -4.55 -11.30
N TRP A 192 -4.89 -3.70 -10.29
CA TRP A 192 -5.85 -3.44 -9.23
C TRP A 192 -7.16 -2.88 -9.79
N ALA A 193 -7.07 -1.80 -10.59
CA ALA A 193 -8.22 -1.15 -11.20
C ALA A 193 -9.08 -2.15 -12.01
N ARG A 194 -8.43 -2.88 -12.92
CA ARG A 194 -9.11 -3.84 -13.80
C ARG A 194 -9.73 -5.01 -13.04
N ARG A 195 -9.04 -5.51 -12.01
CA ARG A 195 -9.51 -6.65 -11.22
C ARG A 195 -10.72 -6.30 -10.35
N LEU A 196 -10.78 -5.06 -9.85
CA LEU A 196 -11.84 -4.61 -8.95
C LEU A 196 -12.90 -3.75 -9.63
N GLU A 197 -12.91 -3.70 -10.97
CA GLU A 197 -13.88 -2.95 -11.77
C GLU A 197 -13.88 -1.43 -11.48
N PHE A 198 -12.71 -0.83 -11.23
CA PHE A 198 -12.57 0.64 -11.20
C PHE A 198 -12.36 1.21 -12.60
N ASP A 199 -12.78 2.47 -12.77
CA ASP A 199 -12.61 3.27 -13.97
C ASP A 199 -11.38 4.21 -13.90
N GLY A 200 -10.81 4.43 -12.72
CA GLY A 200 -9.71 5.37 -12.53
C GLY A 200 -8.77 5.06 -11.38
N ILE A 201 -7.64 5.77 -11.40
CA ILE A 201 -6.57 5.75 -10.41
C ILE A 201 -6.39 7.20 -9.93
N ASP A 202 -6.46 7.42 -8.63
CA ASP A 202 -6.17 8.70 -7.99
C ASP A 202 -4.86 8.60 -7.19
N ILE A 203 -3.95 9.55 -7.39
CA ILE A 203 -2.68 9.60 -6.67
C ILE A 203 -2.76 10.70 -5.61
N ASP A 204 -2.59 10.32 -4.35
CA ASP A 204 -2.67 11.23 -3.21
C ASP A 204 -1.36 11.20 -2.40
N TRP A 205 -0.30 11.79 -2.97
CA TRP A 205 1.02 11.87 -2.33
C TRP A 205 1.18 13.16 -1.53
N GLU A 206 1.19 13.03 -0.21
CA GLU A 206 1.29 14.15 0.73
C GLU A 206 2.65 14.21 1.50
N PHE A 207 3.62 15.03 1.11
CA PHE A 207 3.64 15.88 -0.08
C PHE A 207 4.91 15.65 -0.89
N ILE A 208 4.76 15.81 -2.20
CA ILE A 208 5.86 15.67 -3.17
C ILE A 208 7.00 16.61 -2.76
N GLY A 209 8.19 16.04 -2.53
CA GLY A 209 9.41 16.80 -2.21
C GLY A 209 9.44 17.47 -0.84
N ASP A 210 8.45 17.24 0.03
CA ASP A 210 8.48 17.74 1.42
C ASP A 210 9.37 16.82 2.30
N PRO A 211 10.53 17.30 2.78
CA PRO A 211 11.43 16.49 3.60
C PRO A 211 10.83 16.10 4.96
N THR A 212 9.83 16.83 5.46
CA THR A 212 9.15 16.48 6.72
C THR A 212 8.24 15.26 6.58
N ARG A 213 7.90 14.90 5.33
CA ARG A 213 7.07 13.75 4.94
C ARG A 213 7.84 12.72 4.09
N GLY A 214 9.17 12.71 4.22
CA GLY A 214 10.05 11.75 3.55
C GLY A 214 10.37 12.05 2.08
N GLY A 215 9.98 13.23 1.59
CA GLY A 215 10.27 13.70 0.24
C GLY A 215 11.71 14.20 0.05
N LYS A 216 12.12 14.27 -1.22
CA LYS A 216 13.43 14.75 -1.69
C LYS A 216 13.23 15.79 -2.80
N ALA A 217 14.21 16.66 -3.01
CA ALA A 217 14.16 17.66 -4.09
C ALA A 217 13.96 17.05 -5.50
N ALA A 218 14.48 15.83 -5.73
CA ALA A 218 14.31 15.11 -6.99
C ALA A 218 12.86 14.66 -7.26
N ASP A 219 12.00 14.63 -6.24
CA ASP A 219 10.64 14.09 -6.34
C ASP A 219 9.76 14.90 -7.31
N LYS A 220 10.03 16.19 -7.51
CA LYS A 220 9.35 16.99 -8.54
C LYS A 220 9.51 16.40 -9.94
N ALA A 221 10.75 16.07 -10.31
CA ALA A 221 11.06 15.48 -11.61
C ALA A 221 10.61 14.02 -11.69
N ASN A 222 10.78 13.27 -10.60
CA ASN A 222 10.38 11.87 -10.52
C ASN A 222 8.86 11.68 -10.62
N PHE A 223 8.09 12.53 -9.94
CA PHE A 223 6.63 12.53 -10.02
C PHE A 223 6.14 12.92 -11.42
N SER A 224 6.79 13.91 -12.05
CA SER A 224 6.53 14.29 -13.44
C SER A 224 6.77 13.11 -14.41
N ALA A 225 7.82 12.33 -14.19
CA ALA A 225 8.09 11.11 -14.96
C ALA A 225 7.03 10.03 -14.70
N LEU A 226 6.65 9.82 -13.44
CA LEU A 226 5.62 8.87 -13.03
C LEU A 226 4.29 9.12 -13.75
N VAL A 227 3.79 10.35 -13.74
CA VAL A 227 2.47 10.66 -14.31
C VAL A 227 2.49 10.52 -15.84
N LYS A 228 3.59 10.90 -16.51
CA LYS A 228 3.79 10.66 -17.95
C LYS A 228 3.80 9.17 -18.29
N GLU A 229 4.57 8.39 -17.54
CA GLU A 229 4.69 6.94 -17.73
C GLU A 229 3.35 6.23 -17.44
N MET A 230 2.62 6.67 -16.42
CA MET A 230 1.30 6.14 -16.08
C MET A 230 0.30 6.41 -17.20
N ARG A 231 0.26 7.64 -17.75
CA ARG A 231 -0.59 7.96 -18.91
C ARG A 231 -0.28 7.07 -20.11
N ALA A 232 1.00 6.90 -20.44
CA ALA A 232 1.41 6.04 -21.54
C ALA A 232 1.00 4.56 -21.31
N ALA A 233 1.21 4.04 -20.10
CA ALA A 233 0.87 2.66 -19.76
C ALA A 233 -0.64 2.40 -19.78
N VAL A 234 -1.45 3.33 -19.29
CA VAL A 234 -2.92 3.22 -19.32
C VAL A 234 -3.45 3.23 -20.75
N GLN A 235 -2.90 4.09 -21.62
CA GLN A 235 -3.28 4.10 -23.04
C GLN A 235 -2.87 2.80 -23.76
N ALA A 236 -1.67 2.28 -23.47
CA ALA A 236 -1.20 1.01 -24.03
C ALA A 236 -2.07 -0.17 -23.57
N GLU A 237 -2.42 -0.23 -22.27
CA GLU A 237 -3.30 -1.29 -21.76
C GLU A 237 -4.68 -1.23 -22.43
N ALA A 238 -5.29 -0.04 -22.52
CA ALA A 238 -6.58 0.16 -23.19
C ALA A 238 -6.56 -0.30 -24.65
N ALA A 239 -5.52 0.06 -25.41
CA ALA A 239 -5.33 -0.38 -26.78
C ALA A 239 -5.21 -1.91 -26.89
N SER A 240 -4.52 -2.55 -25.94
CA SER A 240 -4.32 -4.00 -25.93
C SER A 240 -5.56 -4.80 -25.48
N SER A 241 -6.32 -4.27 -24.53
CA SER A 241 -7.45 -4.97 -23.90
C SER A 241 -8.79 -4.65 -24.55
N GLY A 242 -8.86 -3.61 -25.39
CA GLY A 242 -10.10 -3.08 -25.96
C GLY A 242 -11.01 -2.39 -24.93
N LYS A 243 -10.54 -2.18 -23.70
CA LYS A 243 -11.26 -1.46 -22.65
C LYS A 243 -11.03 0.04 -22.78
N LYS A 244 -11.95 0.84 -22.21
CA LYS A 244 -11.74 2.29 -22.09
C LYS A 244 -10.46 2.58 -21.28
N PRO A 245 -9.65 3.59 -21.64
CA PRO A 245 -8.54 4.05 -20.81
C PRO A 245 -9.01 4.35 -19.40
N LEU A 246 -8.23 3.92 -18.40
CA LEU A 246 -8.45 4.33 -17.03
C LEU A 246 -8.24 5.84 -16.90
N LEU A 247 -8.99 6.48 -16.02
CA LEU A 247 -8.76 7.86 -15.65
C LEU A 247 -7.55 7.94 -14.71
N ILE A 248 -6.79 9.01 -14.81
CA ILE A 248 -5.68 9.33 -13.92
C ILE A 248 -6.00 10.66 -13.28
N THR A 249 -6.02 10.70 -11.96
CA THR A 249 -6.35 11.88 -11.18
C THR A 249 -5.34 12.04 -10.07
N MET A 250 -5.32 13.21 -9.45
CA MET A 250 -4.53 13.40 -8.24
C MET A 250 -5.21 14.35 -7.28
N ALA A 251 -5.02 14.10 -5.99
CA ALA A 251 -5.16 15.12 -4.97
C ALA A 251 -3.91 16.00 -4.94
N ALA A 252 -4.10 17.32 -4.89
CA ALA A 252 -3.00 18.28 -4.87
C ALA A 252 -3.20 19.33 -3.76
N PRO A 253 -2.12 19.79 -3.11
CA PRO A 253 -2.21 20.80 -2.06
C PRO A 253 -2.67 22.15 -2.63
N ALA A 254 -3.47 22.89 -1.87
CA ALA A 254 -3.80 24.29 -2.19
C ALA A 254 -2.69 25.28 -1.75
N GLY A 255 -1.86 24.87 -0.79
CA GLY A 255 -0.80 25.71 -0.22
C GLY A 255 0.38 25.91 -1.19
N PRO A 256 0.89 27.15 -1.34
CA PRO A 256 1.98 27.44 -2.28
C PRO A 256 3.31 26.77 -1.89
N GLN A 257 3.49 26.41 -0.61
CA GLN A 257 4.71 25.77 -0.13
C GLN A 257 4.89 24.37 -0.71
N ASP A 258 3.82 23.59 -0.80
CA ASP A 258 3.86 22.23 -1.34
C ASP A 258 3.60 22.22 -2.85
N PHE A 259 2.71 23.10 -3.32
CA PHE A 259 2.38 23.18 -4.75
C PHE A 259 3.60 23.54 -5.63
N LYS A 260 4.60 24.26 -5.09
CA LYS A 260 5.84 24.58 -5.83
C LYS A 260 6.62 23.34 -6.28
N ASN A 261 6.43 22.20 -5.60
CA ASN A 261 7.09 20.94 -5.92
C ASN A 261 6.37 20.15 -7.03
N ILE A 262 5.27 20.66 -7.57
CA ILE A 262 4.52 20.07 -8.67
C ILE A 262 4.86 20.81 -9.97
N ASP A 263 5.14 20.07 -11.04
CA ASP A 263 5.17 20.64 -12.40
C ASP A 263 3.73 20.68 -12.93
N ALA A 264 3.01 21.77 -12.62
CA ALA A 264 1.59 21.90 -12.92
C ALA A 264 1.27 21.66 -14.40
N LYS A 265 2.17 22.04 -15.32
CA LYS A 265 1.98 21.81 -16.75
C LYS A 265 2.09 20.33 -17.10
N VAL A 266 3.14 19.65 -16.64
CA VAL A 266 3.28 18.21 -16.89
C VAL A 266 2.10 17.44 -16.32
N ILE A 267 1.66 17.79 -15.11
CA ILE A 267 0.51 17.16 -14.49
C ILE A 267 -0.76 17.40 -15.30
N SER A 268 -1.10 18.65 -15.61
CA SER A 268 -2.33 18.98 -16.34
C SER A 268 -2.41 18.34 -17.72
N ASP A 269 -1.26 18.12 -18.37
CA ASP A 269 -1.19 17.47 -19.69
C ASP A 269 -1.42 15.94 -19.62
N ASN A 270 -1.30 15.32 -18.43
CA ASN A 270 -1.27 13.87 -18.28
C ASN A 270 -2.34 13.29 -17.33
N VAL A 271 -2.92 14.09 -16.43
CA VAL A 271 -4.08 13.69 -15.61
C VAL A 271 -5.39 14.19 -16.24
N ASP A 272 -6.49 13.51 -15.97
CA ASP A 272 -7.82 13.89 -16.45
C ASP A 272 -8.38 15.09 -15.66
N TRP A 273 -8.12 15.16 -14.35
CA TRP A 273 -8.33 16.35 -13.53
C TRP A 273 -7.52 16.30 -12.23
N ILE A 274 -7.51 17.43 -11.51
CA ILE A 274 -6.80 17.62 -10.25
C ILE A 274 -7.82 18.00 -9.17
N ASN A 275 -7.79 17.28 -8.05
CA ASN A 275 -8.59 17.53 -6.87
C ASN A 275 -7.80 18.44 -5.92
N ILE A 276 -8.00 19.75 -6.01
CA ILE A 276 -7.29 20.70 -5.13
C ILE A 276 -7.88 20.62 -3.71
N MET A 277 -7.05 20.23 -2.75
CA MET A 277 -7.39 20.13 -1.34
C MET A 277 -7.47 21.53 -0.71
N THR A 278 -8.57 22.22 -0.97
CA THR A 278 -8.87 23.59 -0.50
C THR A 278 -9.50 23.60 0.90
N TYR A 279 -8.96 22.76 1.76
CA TYR A 279 -9.34 22.55 3.15
C TYR A 279 -8.06 22.20 3.94
N GLU A 280 -8.22 21.88 5.23
CA GLU A 280 -7.18 21.71 6.27
C GLU A 280 -6.88 22.95 7.13
#